data_AF-W1Y525-F1
#
_entry.id   AF-W1Y525-F1
#
_cell.length_a   1.000
_cell.length_b   1.000
_cell.length_c   1.000
_cell.angle_alpha   90.00
_cell.angle_beta   90.00
_cell.angle_gamma   90.00
#
_symmetry.space_group_name_H-M   'P 1'
#
loop_
_entity.id
_entity.type
_entity.pdbx_description
1 polymer ?
#
loop_
_entity_poly.entity_id
_entity_poly.type
_entity_poly.pdbx_seq_one_letter_code
_entity_poly.pdbx_strand_id
1 'polypeptide(L)'
;VCSSDLATFQTALISALLLSGLLCDRFGIGVDEKKYFTPYRIIGALFAVIATIFVVSPQWHSTSFILLAILPFLAGLLAGWQPAGNAKVAEATGSMLVSITWNFI
;
A
#
# COMPACT_ATOMS: atom_id res chain seq x y z
N VAL A 1 2.95 23.09 11.70
CA VAL A 1 2.02 22.17 12.38
C VAL A 1 1.17 21.43 11.37
N CYS A 2 0.35 22.11 10.54
CA CYS A 2 -0.51 21.46 9.53
C CYS A 2 0.25 20.60 8.47
N SER A 3 1.50 20.96 8.14
CA SER A 3 2.33 20.18 7.20
C SER A 3 2.81 18.84 7.77
N SER A 4 3.00 18.74 9.08
CA SER A 4 3.51 17.54 9.75
C SER A 4 2.49 16.39 9.70
N ASP A 5 1.22 16.74 9.87
CA ASP A 5 0.11 15.79 9.94
C ASP A 5 -0.17 15.16 8.58
N LEU A 6 -0.21 16.01 7.54
CA LEU A 6 -0.32 15.56 6.15
C LEU A 6 0.89 14.71 5.74
N ALA A 7 2.10 15.11 6.12
CA ALA A 7 3.31 14.33 5.82
C ALA A 7 3.23 12.93 6.46
N THR A 8 2.75 12.84 7.69
CA THR A 8 2.58 11.58 8.40
C THR A 8 1.52 10.70 7.76
N PHE A 9 0.36 11.27 7.44
CA PHE A 9 -0.72 10.58 6.74
C PHE A 9 -0.26 10.00 5.40
N GLN A 10 0.37 10.84 4.56
CA GLN A 10 0.79 10.46 3.21
C GLN A 10 1.90 9.42 3.24
N THR A 11 2.89 9.57 4.13
CA THR A 11 4.00 8.61 4.24
C THR A 11 3.56 7.27 4.80
N ALA A 12 2.67 7.26 5.80
CA ALA A 12 2.06 6.03 6.32
C ALA A 12 1.21 5.31 5.25
N LEU A 13 0.44 6.06 4.46
CA LEU A 13 -0.35 5.50 3.37
C LEU A 13 0.54 4.91 2.27
N ILE A 14 1.58 5.64 1.83
CA ILE A 14 2.48 5.17 0.77
C ILE A 14 3.29 3.95 1.21
N SER A 15 3.80 3.93 2.45
CA SER A 15 4.55 2.78 2.95
C SER A 15 3.67 1.53 3.06
N ALA A 16 2.42 1.68 3.49
CA ALA A 16 1.44 0.61 3.49
C ALA A 16 1.11 0.09 2.07
N LEU A 17 0.94 0.98 1.09
CA LEU A 17 0.72 0.56 -0.31
C LEU A 17 1.90 -0.24 -0.87
N LEU A 18 3.14 0.16 -0.56
CA LEU A 18 4.34 -0.57 -0.98
C LEU A 18 4.41 -1.96 -0.35
N LEU A 19 4.11 -2.06 0.96
CA LEU A 19 4.01 -3.34 1.66
C LEU A 19 2.89 -4.21 1.10
N SER A 20 1.71 -3.64 0.85
CA SER A 20 0.58 -4.36 0.27
C SER A 20 0.92 -4.91 -1.12
N GLY A 21 1.64 -4.14 -1.94
CA GLY A 21 2.10 -4.60 -3.24
C GLY A 21 3.01 -5.82 -3.13
N LEU A 22 3.98 -5.80 -2.19
CA LEU A 22 4.85 -6.94 -1.92
C LEU A 22 4.07 -8.15 -1.36
N LEU A 23 3.05 -7.91 -0.52
CA LEU A 23 2.18 -8.97 -0.02
C LEU A 23 1.37 -9.59 -1.17
N CYS A 24 0.80 -8.78 -2.06
CA CYS A 24 0.08 -9.26 -3.25
C CYS A 24 1.00 -10.07 -4.16
N ASP A 25 2.24 -9.61 -4.39
CA ASP A 25 3.27 -10.34 -5.12
C ASP A 25 3.59 -11.70 -4.46
N ARG A 26 3.70 -11.73 -3.11
CA ARG A 26 3.96 -12.96 -2.34
C ARG A 26 2.83 -13.96 -2.43
N PHE A 27 1.60 -13.48 -2.31
CA PHE A 27 0.40 -14.30 -2.33
C PHE A 27 -0.01 -14.71 -3.75
N GLY A 28 0.67 -14.22 -4.80
CA GLY A 28 0.34 -14.53 -6.19
C GLY A 28 -0.98 -13.90 -6.64
N ILE A 29 -1.39 -12.81 -5.99
CA ILE A 29 -2.58 -12.04 -6.34
C ILE A 29 -2.13 -11.08 -7.44
N GLY A 30 -2.58 -11.32 -8.68
CA GLY A 30 -2.21 -10.49 -9.85
C GLY A 30 -1.27 -11.14 -10.87
N VAL A 31 -0.80 -12.38 -10.67
CA VAL A 31 0.14 -13.05 -11.60
C VAL A 31 -0.13 -14.56 -11.69
N ASP A 32 0.07 -15.17 -12.87
CA ASP A 32 0.02 -16.64 -13.09
C ASP A 32 1.23 -17.40 -12.52
N GLU A 33 2.41 -16.76 -12.51
CA GLU A 33 3.60 -17.25 -11.81
C GLU A 33 4.01 -16.32 -10.67
N LYS A 34 4.46 -16.89 -9.54
CA LYS A 34 5.00 -16.10 -8.41
C LYS A 34 6.19 -15.27 -8.89
N LYS A 35 5.97 -13.98 -9.17
CA LYS A 35 7.05 -13.06 -9.50
C LYS A 35 8.04 -13.03 -8.33
N TYR A 36 9.28 -13.40 -8.61
CA TYR A 36 10.36 -13.32 -7.64
C TYR A 36 10.48 -11.88 -7.14
N PHE A 37 10.61 -11.72 -5.82
CA PHE A 37 10.90 -10.43 -5.25
C PHE A 37 12.21 -9.91 -5.83
N THR A 38 12.16 -8.80 -6.57
CA THR A 38 13.38 -8.10 -6.92
C THR A 38 13.94 -7.49 -5.62
N PRO A 39 15.23 -7.68 -5.31
CA PRO A 39 15.83 -7.20 -4.07
C PRO A 39 15.62 -5.68 -3.90
N TYR A 40 15.59 -4.94 -5.01
CA TYR A 40 15.28 -3.51 -5.04
C TYR A 40 13.89 -3.15 -4.50
N ARG A 41 12.85 -3.96 -4.74
CA ARG A 41 11.50 -3.69 -4.21
C ARG A 41 11.42 -3.93 -2.71
N ILE A 42 12.11 -4.96 -2.21
CA ILE A 42 12.23 -5.21 -0.77
C ILE A 42 12.95 -4.04 -0.10
N ILE A 43 14.09 -3.62 -0.65
CA ILE A 43 14.86 -2.48 -0.13
C ILE A 43 14.02 -1.21 -0.12
N GLY A 44 13.31 -0.91 -1.22
CA GLY A 44 12.43 0.26 -1.31
C GLY A 44 11.31 0.24 -0.27
N ALA A 45 10.64 -0.90 -0.07
CA ALA A 45 9.61 -1.03 0.95
C ALA A 45 10.16 -0.90 2.38
N LEU A 46 11.33 -1.49 2.66
CA LEU A 46 12.01 -1.31 3.94
C LEU A 46 12.32 0.16 4.20
N PHE A 47 12.87 0.87 3.21
CA PHE A 47 13.11 2.31 3.32
C PHE A 47 11.83 3.11 3.56
N ALA A 48 10.72 2.76 2.90
CA ALA A 48 9.44 3.44 3.11
C ALA A 48 8.90 3.25 4.54
N VAL A 49 9.03 2.04 5.10
CA VAL A 49 8.64 1.77 6.50
C VAL A 49 9.53 2.54 7.46
N ILE A 50 10.85 2.51 7.25
CA ILE A 50 11.81 3.25 8.09
C ILE A 50 11.50 4.75 8.04
N ALA A 51 11.31 5.32 6.84
CA ALA A 51 10.95 6.72 6.67
C ALA A 51 9.65 7.09 7.40
N THR A 52 8.64 6.22 7.35
CA THR A 52 7.37 6.42 8.08
C THR A 52 7.60 6.48 9.58
N ILE A 53 8.44 5.58 10.14
CA ILE A 53 8.78 5.59 11.57
C ILE A 53 9.48 6.90 11.95
N PHE A 54 10.42 7.39 11.12
CA PHE A 54 11.08 8.67 11.35
C PHE A 54 10.09 9.85 11.34
N VAL A 55 9.14 9.85 10.40
CA VAL A 55 8.12 10.91 10.29
C VAL A 55 7.16 10.92 11.49
N VAL A 56 6.78 9.73 12.00
CA VAL A 56 5.90 9.59 13.16
C VAL A 56 6.63 9.87 14.49
N SER A 57 7.95 9.67 14.57
CA SER A 57 8.75 9.79 15.80
C SER A 57 8.52 11.06 16.65
N PRO A 58 8.40 12.29 16.09
CA PRO A 58 8.14 13.48 16.89
C PRO A 58 6.75 13.52 17.56
N GLN A 59 5.80 12.69 17.12
CA GLN A 59 4.40 12.72 17.54
C GLN A 59 4.06 11.68 18.62
N TRP A 60 5.05 10.92 19.11
CA TRP A 60 4.85 9.81 20.05
C TRP A 60 4.24 10.22 21.40
N HIS A 61 4.31 11.51 21.77
CA HIS A 61 3.71 12.04 22.99
C HIS A 61 2.17 12.16 22.94
N SER A 62 1.55 12.02 21.76
CA SER A 62 0.10 12.18 21.60
C SER A 62 -0.55 10.92 21.04
N THR A 63 -1.25 10.18 21.90
CA THR A 63 -1.93 8.91 21.57
C THR A 63 -2.92 9.06 20.42
N SER A 64 -3.63 10.19 20.34
CA SER A 64 -4.59 10.47 19.25
C SER A 64 -3.91 10.57 17.88
N PHE A 65 -2.67 11.07 17.81
CA PHE A 65 -1.93 11.18 16.55
C PHE A 65 -1.45 9.82 16.05
N ILE A 66 -1.10 8.92 16.95
CA ILE A 66 -0.70 7.55 16.59
C ILE A 66 -1.88 6.81 15.92
N LEU A 67 -3.09 6.97 16.46
CA LEU A 67 -4.31 6.41 15.85
C LEU A 67 -4.54 6.97 14.43
N LEU A 68 -4.34 8.28 14.24
CA LEU A 68 -4.45 8.93 12.93
C LEU A 68 -3.34 8.54 11.95
N ALA A 69 -2.23 7.96 12.40
CA ALA A 69 -1.19 7.39 11.54
C ALA A 69 -1.44 5.90 11.23
N ILE A 70 -1.99 5.15 12.18
CA ILE A 70 -2.36 3.73 11.99
C ILE A 70 -3.51 3.60 11.00
N LEU A 71 -4.50 4.49 11.07
CA LEU A 71 -5.66 4.46 10.19
C LEU A 71 -5.30 4.50 8.69
N PRO A 72 -4.53 5.49 8.18
CA PRO A 72 -4.09 5.52 6.78
C PRO A 72 -3.15 4.39 6.44
N PHE A 73 -2.36 3.89 7.39
CA PHE A 73 -1.52 2.72 7.16
C PHE A 73 -2.38 1.47 6.89
N LEU A 74 -3.39 1.20 7.71
CA LEU A 74 -4.31 0.08 7.46
C LEU A 74 -5.14 0.30 6.19
N ALA A 75 -5.59 1.53 5.95
CA ALA A 75 -6.30 1.88 4.72
C ALA A 75 -5.44 1.61 3.47
N GLY A 76 -4.16 2.02 3.49
CA GLY A 76 -3.22 1.75 2.40
C GLY A 76 -2.94 0.25 2.23
N LEU A 77 -2.84 -0.49 3.34
CA LEU A 77 -2.63 -1.93 3.30
C LEU A 77 -3.81 -2.68 2.68
N LEU A 78 -5.04 -2.23 2.92
CA LEU A 78 -6.23 -2.82 2.32
C LEU A 78 -6.41 -2.35 0.86
N ALA A 79 -6.18 -1.07 0.61
CA ALA A 79 -6.34 -0.47 -0.72
C ALA A 79 -5.41 -1.10 -1.75
N GLY A 80 -4.18 -1.49 -1.36
CA GLY A 80 -3.22 -2.10 -2.28
C GLY A 80 -3.67 -3.44 -2.88
N TRP A 81 -4.69 -4.11 -2.30
CA TRP A 81 -5.22 -5.37 -2.83
C TRP A 81 -6.16 -5.16 -4.02
N GLN A 82 -6.86 -4.02 -4.09
CA GLN A 82 -7.79 -3.73 -5.18
C GLN A 82 -7.10 -3.64 -6.55
N PRO A 83 -5.98 -2.91 -6.72
CA PRO A 83 -5.22 -2.91 -7.97
C PRO A 83 -4.75 -4.31 -8.39
N ALA A 84 -4.34 -5.14 -7.42
CA ALA A 84 -3.88 -6.50 -7.69
C ALA A 84 -5.03 -7.42 -8.15
N GLY A 85 -6.21 -7.33 -7.53
CA GLY A 85 -7.40 -8.05 -7.95
C GLY A 85 -7.91 -7.59 -9.32
N ASN A 86 -7.94 -6.28 -9.56
CA ASN A 86 -8.34 -5.70 -10.85
C ASN A 86 -7.42 -6.14 -11.99
N ALA A 87 -6.12 -6.27 -11.73
CA ALA A 87 -5.17 -6.84 -12.69
C ALA A 87 -5.53 -8.30 -13.05
N LYS A 88 -5.89 -9.15 -12.08
CA LYS A 88 -6.34 -10.54 -12.37
C LYS A 88 -7.62 -10.60 -13.18
N VAL A 89 -8.60 -9.75 -12.88
CA VAL A 89 -9.85 -9.70 -13.64
C VAL A 89 -9.57 -9.30 -15.09
N ALA A 90 -8.72 -8.30 -15.31
CA ALA A 90 -8.32 -7.88 -16.65
C ALA A 90 -7.58 -8.99 -17.42
N GLU A 91 -6.69 -9.73 -16.75
CA GLU A 91 -5.94 -10.86 -17.32
C GLU A 91 -6.88 -12.03 -17.70
N ALA A 92 -7.75 -12.45 -16.77
CA ALA A 92 -8.68 -13.56 -16.98
C ALA A 92 -9.73 -13.28 -18.06
N THR A 93 -10.10 -12.02 -18.28
CA THR A 93 -11.12 -11.60 -19.24
C THR A 93 -10.53 -11.12 -20.57
N GLY A 94 -9.19 -10.97 -20.64
CA GLY A 94 -8.50 -10.37 -21.78
C GLY A 94 -8.85 -8.90 -22.02
N SER A 95 -9.55 -8.25 -21.09
CA SER A 95 -10.07 -6.89 -21.27
C SER A 95 -10.08 -6.11 -19.96
N MET A 96 -9.33 -5.00 -19.94
CA MET A 96 -9.35 -4.05 -18.82
C MET A 96 -10.73 -3.41 -18.63
N LEU A 97 -11.55 -3.33 -19.68
CA LEU A 97 -12.91 -2.77 -19.59
C LEU A 97 -13.81 -3.58 -18.64
N VAL A 98 -13.64 -4.90 -18.57
CA VAL A 98 -14.46 -5.74 -17.66
C VAL A 98 -14.13 -5.45 -16.20
N SER A 99 -12.84 -5.27 -15.90
CA SER A 99 -12.42 -4.85 -14.56
C SER A 99 -12.97 -3.47 -14.22
N ILE A 100 -12.89 -2.49 -15.13
CA ILE A 100 -13.43 -1.14 -14.91
C ILE A 100 -14.93 -1.21 -14.67
N THR A 101 -15.69 -1.92 -15.50
CA THR A 101 -17.14 -2.07 -15.32
C THR A 101 -17.48 -2.64 -13.95
N TRP A 102 -16.75 -3.65 -13.46
CA TRP A 102 -16.99 -4.22 -12.13
C TRP A 102 -16.69 -3.26 -10.96
N ASN A 103 -15.78 -2.30 -11.15
CA ASN A 103 -15.47 -1.30 -10.11
C ASN A 103 -16.55 -0.20 -9.99
N PHE A 104 -17.35 0.01 -11.04
CA PHE A 104 -18.26 1.17 -11.13
C PHE A 104 -19.73 0.80 -11.38
N ILE A 105 -20.06 -0.50 -11.40
CA ILE A 105 -21.44 -0.99 -11.42
C ILE A 105 -21.93 -1.24 -9.99
#